data_AF-A0A357GUM4-F1
#
_entry.id   AF-A0A357GUM4-F1
#
_cell.length_a   1.000
_cell.length_b   1.000
_cell.length_c   1.000
_cell.angle_alpha   90.00
_cell.angle_beta   90.00
_cell.angle_gamma   90.00
#
_symmetry.space_group_name_H-M   'P 1'
#
loop_
_entity.id
_entity.type
_entity.pdbx_description
1 polymer ?
#
loop_
_entity_poly.entity_id
_entity_poly.type
_entity_poly.pdbx_seq_one_letter_code
_entity_poly.pdbx_strand_id
1 'polypeptide(L)' 'MGIKAKIETFASSKGIVLRDYQKNNLRNIERDFESKKIEVDAVVSMVSREIGKEGRLLSSGEQRELKSKMS' A
#
# COMPACT_ATOMS: atom_id res chain seq x y z
N MET A 1 5.89 -3.26 -13.38
CA MET A 1 6.12 -3.35 -11.92
C MET A 1 4.76 -3.26 -11.23
N GLY A 2 4.31 -4.31 -10.56
CA GLY A 2 2.98 -4.39 -9.95
C GLY A 2 2.81 -3.43 -8.76
N ILE A 3 1.56 -3.23 -8.31
CA ILE A 3 1.27 -2.26 -7.23
C ILE A 3 1.96 -2.62 -5.92
N LYS A 4 2.18 -3.92 -5.63
CA LYS A 4 2.92 -4.36 -4.44
C LYS A 4 4.31 -3.74 -4.42
N ALA A 5 5.03 -3.83 -5.52
CA ALA A 5 6.38 -3.32 -5.63
C ALA A 5 6.43 -1.78 -5.58
N LYS A 6 5.38 -1.10 -6.10
CA LYS A 6 5.22 0.36 -5.93
C LYS A 6 5.00 0.75 -4.47
N ILE A 7 4.19 -0.01 -3.73
CA ILE A 7 3.93 0.19 -2.29
C ILE A 7 5.20 -0.08 -1.47
N GLU A 8 5.94 -1.15 -1.76
CA GLU A 8 7.21 -1.48 -1.08
C GLU A 8 8.26 -0.38 -1.29
N THR A 9 8.37 0.14 -2.52
CA THR A 9 9.25 1.27 -2.83
C THR A 9 8.84 2.53 -2.06
N PHE A 10 7.55 2.81 -2.00
CA PHE A 10 7.01 3.93 -1.23
C PHE A 10 7.28 3.77 0.28
N ALA A 11 7.00 2.59 0.85
CA ALA A 11 7.26 2.30 2.25
C ALA A 11 8.75 2.51 2.58
N SER A 12 9.63 1.97 1.74
CA SER A 12 11.07 2.14 1.88
C SER A 12 11.51 3.61 1.81
N SER A 13 10.95 4.41 0.89
CA SER A 13 11.30 5.84 0.77
C SER A 13 10.83 6.67 1.96
N LYS A 14 9.85 6.17 2.72
CA LYS A 14 9.35 6.78 3.95
C LYS A 14 9.98 6.22 5.22
N GLY A 15 10.95 5.30 5.12
CA GLY A 15 11.55 4.63 6.28
C GLY A 15 10.57 3.69 7.00
N ILE A 16 9.58 3.16 6.29
CA ILE A 16 8.62 2.17 6.79
C ILE A 16 9.17 0.79 6.47
N VAL A 17 9.49 0.00 7.51
CA VAL A 17 9.88 -1.39 7.35
C VAL A 17 8.63 -2.25 7.33
N LEU A 18 8.35 -2.86 6.18
CA LEU A 18 7.24 -3.80 6.04
C LEU A 18 7.65 -5.19 6.54
N ARG A 19 6.85 -5.75 7.44
CA ARG A 19 6.96 -7.12 7.95
C ARG A 19 6.47 -8.13 6.92
N ASP A 20 6.85 -9.40 7.06
CA ASP A 20 6.54 -10.42 6.05
C ASP A 20 5.03 -10.65 5.88
N TYR A 21 4.25 -10.58 6.97
CA TYR A 21 2.79 -10.66 6.87
C TYR A 21 2.19 -9.45 6.14
N GLN A 22 2.76 -8.25 6.29
CA GLN A 22 2.31 -7.06 5.55
C GLN A 22 2.60 -7.24 4.07
N LYS A 23 3.80 -7.71 3.70
CA LYS A 23 4.14 -8.02 2.29
C LYS A 23 3.22 -9.08 1.69
N ASN A 24 2.84 -10.10 2.46
CA ASN A 24 1.84 -11.09 2.03
C ASN A 24 0.46 -10.45 1.83
N ASN A 25 0.04 -9.55 2.72
CA ASN A 25 -1.22 -8.81 2.57
C ASN A 25 -1.19 -7.88 1.35
N LEU A 26 -0.06 -7.22 1.06
CA LEU A 26 0.12 -6.42 -0.15
C LEU A 26 -0.04 -7.26 -1.44
N ARG A 27 0.42 -8.52 -1.43
CA ARG A 27 0.21 -9.45 -2.55
C ARG A 27 -1.26 -9.78 -2.75
N ASN A 28 -2.03 -9.93 -1.67
CA ASN A 28 -3.48 -10.14 -1.76
C ASN A 28 -4.19 -8.90 -2.31
N ILE A 29 -3.81 -7.71 -1.84
CA ILE A 29 -4.33 -6.42 -2.34
C ILE A 29 -4.02 -6.26 -3.84
N GLU A 30 -2.80 -6.59 -4.27
CA GLU A 30 -2.40 -6.60 -5.68
C GLU A 30 -3.28 -7.51 -6.52
N ARG A 31 -3.50 -8.76 -6.08
CA ARG A 31 -4.36 -9.71 -6.78
C ARG A 31 -5.80 -9.20 -6.91
N ASP A 32 -6.35 -8.61 -5.85
CA ASP A 32 -7.73 -8.10 -5.86
C ASP A 32 -7.87 -6.86 -6.76
N PHE A 33 -6.85 -5.99 -6.80
CA PHE A 33 -6.79 -4.85 -7.71
C PHE A 33 -6.66 -5.28 -9.18
N GLU A 34 -5.76 -6.21 -9.48
CA GLU A 34 -5.59 -6.78 -10.84
C GLU A 34 -6.84 -7.52 -11.31
N SER A 35 -7.55 -8.17 -10.39
CA SER A 35 -8.86 -8.78 -10.65
C SER A 35 -10.00 -7.78 -10.77
N LYS A 36 -9.72 -6.47 -10.71
CA LYS A 36 -10.70 -5.35 -10.74
C LYS A 36 -11.79 -5.46 -9.67
N LYS A 37 -11.51 -6.14 -8.55
CA LYS A 37 -12.44 -6.24 -7.41
C LYS A 37 -12.44 -4.99 -6.54
N ILE A 38 -11.32 -4.27 -6.54
CA ILE A 38 -11.10 -3.06 -5.75
C ILE A 38 -10.48 -1.98 -6.63
N GLU A 39 -10.84 -0.73 -6.36
CA GLU A 39 -10.31 0.44 -7.05
C GLU A 39 -9.10 1.03 -6.31
N VAL A 40 -8.42 2.00 -6.94
CA VAL A 40 -7.22 2.65 -6.38
C VAL A 40 -7.47 3.22 -4.98
N ASP A 41 -8.63 3.84 -4.74
CA ASP A 41 -8.95 4.40 -3.41
C ASP A 41 -9.07 3.32 -2.33
N ALA A 42 -9.62 2.16 -2.68
CA ALA A 42 -9.67 1.01 -1.77
C ALA A 42 -8.27 0.48 -1.49
N VAL A 43 -7.40 0.39 -2.51
CA VAL A 43 -5.99 0.01 -2.32
C VAL A 43 -5.29 0.94 -1.33
N VAL A 44 -5.42 2.26 -1.51
CA VAL A 44 -4.80 3.25 -0.60
C VAL A 44 -5.32 3.08 0.82
N SER A 45 -6.63 2.86 1.01
CA SER A 45 -7.21 2.63 2.34
C SER A 45 -6.67 1.35 2.99
N MET A 46 -6.63 0.24 2.24
CA MET A 46 -6.15 -1.05 2.73
C MET A 46 -4.66 -1.01 3.08
N VAL A 47 -3.84 -0.39 2.25
CA VAL A 47 -2.41 -0.21 2.51
C VAL A 47 -2.17 0.69 3.71
N SER A 48 -2.92 1.79 3.84
CA SER A 48 -2.81 2.70 4.99
C SER A 48 -3.13 2.00 6.29
N ARG A 49 -4.15 1.14 6.30
CA ARG A 49 -4.48 0.28 7.45
C ARG A 49 -3.39 -0.74 7.73
N GLU A 50 -2.83 -1.35 6.69
CA GLU A 50 -1.80 -2.37 6.84
C GLU A 50 -0.52 -1.79 7.46
N ILE A 51 -0.08 -0.63 6.99
CA ILE A 51 1.05 0.12 7.56
C ILE A 51 0.74 0.60 8.99
N GLY A 52 -0.51 1.02 9.23
CA GLY A 52 -1.02 1.44 10.54
C GLY A 52 -0.94 0.40 11.64
N LYS A 53 -0.89 -0.89 11.32
CA LYS A 53 -0.82 -1.98 12.32
C LYS A 53 0.43 -1.92 13.19
N GLU A 54 1.52 -1.34 12.69
CA GLU A 54 2.76 -1.16 13.45
C GLU A 54 2.83 0.22 14.15
N GLY A 55 1.68 0.87 14.36
CA GLY A 55 1.60 2.14 15.08
C GLY A 55 1.99 3.38 14.26
N ARG A 56 2.22 3.22 12.94
CA ARG A 56 2.50 4.34 12.04
C ARG A 56 1.37 4.57 11.06
N LEU A 57 0.67 5.69 11.21
CA LEU A 57 -0.36 6.12 10.26
C LEU A 57 0.27 6.93 9.12
N LEU A 58 -0.21 6.71 7.90
CA LEU A 58 0.12 7.57 6.76
C LEU A 58 -0.62 8.90 6.90
N SER A 59 0.10 10.01 6.77
CA SER A 59 -0.48 11.35 6.66
C SER A 59 -1.29 11.50 5.36
N SER A 60 -2.18 12.50 5.31
CA SER A 60 -2.97 12.79 4.10
C SER A 60 -2.11 13.07 2.86
N GLY A 61 -0.93 13.68 3.05
CA GLY A 61 0.04 13.90 1.97
C GLY A 61 0.66 12.59 1.46
N GLU A 62 1.03 11.69 2.37
CA GLU A 62 1.54 10.36 2.05
C GLU A 62 0.50 9.48 1.34
N GLN A 63 -0.76 9.55 1.76
CA GLN A 63 -1.87 8.85 1.09
C GLN A 63 -2.08 9.36 -0.33
N ARG A 64 -1.97 10.69 -0.55
CA ARG A 64 -2.07 11.29 -1.89
C ARG A 64 -0.90 10.91 -2.79
N GLU A 65 0.32 10.86 -2.24
CA GLU A 65 1.50 10.39 -2.96
C GLU A 65 1.34 8.92 -3.36
N LEU A 66 0.89 8.08 -2.42
CA LEU A 66 0.63 6.66 -2.67
C LEU A 66 -0.43 6.47 -3.78
N LYS A 67 -1.54 7.21 -3.71
CA LYS A 67 -2.59 7.24 -4.73
C LYS A 67 -2.01 7.58 -6.11
N SER A 68 -1.17 8.61 -6.18
CA SER A 68 -0.57 9.09 -7.44
C SER A 68 0.38 8.06 -8.06
N LYS A 69 1.06 7.23 -7.24
CA LYS A 69 1.90 6.14 -7.75
C LYS A 69 1.07 4.99 -8.34
N MET A 70 -0.18 4.83 -7.91
CA MET A 70 -1.07 3.73 -8.32
C MET A 70 -1.89 4.02 -9.57
N SER A 71 -2.00 5.29 -9.96
CA SER A 71 -2.54 5.71 -11.28
C SER A 71 -1.63 5.34 -12.44
#